data_AF-A0A7X7R493-F1
#
_entry.id   AF-A0A7X7R493-F1
#
_cell.length_a   1.000
_cell.length_b   1.000
_cell.length_c   1.000
_cell.angle_alpha   90.00
_cell.angle_beta   90.00
_cell.angle_gamma   90.00
#
_symmetry.space_group_name_H-M   'P 1'
#
loop_
_entity.id
_entity.type
_entity.pdbx_description
1 polymer ?
#
loop_
_entity_poly.entity_id
_entity_poly.type
_entity_poly.pdbx_seq_one_letter_code
_entity_poly.pdbx_strand_id
1 'polypeptide(L)'
;MNPGEIVKNQMIKIPWPYSLTISGLSFMLFFLQTGLDLLRSGQATTGTVVLMAMLGLLYGTAGIALLAVMVWALSQAEQRGLDMEWAISTFALGYSATFVYALSGLIFSLAFGWKTAVAFGVTGLLWALRPTMFTIKQMSGDRVAFSIAMTTLCGAILLMGWALLGKFGG
;
A
#
# COMPACT_ATOMS: atom_id res chain seq x y z
N MET A 1 -1.29 20.01 22.22
CA MET A 1 -0.40 19.46 21.18
C MET A 1 -1.13 18.31 20.50
N ASN A 2 -1.33 18.37 19.19
CA ASN A 2 -2.04 17.33 18.44
C ASN A 2 -1.06 16.19 18.09
N PRO A 3 -1.24 14.96 18.61
CA PRO A 3 -0.32 13.86 18.33
C PRO A 3 -0.22 13.55 16.83
N GLY A 4 -1.27 13.80 16.05
CA GLY A 4 -1.25 13.65 14.59
C GLY A 4 -0.32 14.63 13.87
N GLU A 5 -0.18 15.87 14.37
CA GLU A 5 0.76 16.85 13.82
C GLU A 5 2.21 16.50 14.14
N ILE A 6 2.47 15.93 15.33
CA ILE A 6 3.81 15.49 15.72
C ILE A 6 4.27 14.34 14.81
N VAL A 7 3.39 13.38 14.53
CA VAL A 7 3.67 12.29 13.59
C VAL A 7 3.86 12.83 12.17
N LYS A 8 3.03 13.78 11.72
CA LYS A 8 3.18 14.43 10.40
C LYS A 8 4.53 15.13 10.26
N ASN A 9 4.95 15.90 11.27
CA ASN A 9 6.24 16.62 11.27
C ASN A 9 7.46 15.67 11.35
N GLN A 10 7.30 14.49 11.94
CA GLN A 10 8.32 13.43 11.94
C GLN A 10 8.37 12.71 10.59
N MET A 11 7.22 12.40 9.99
CA MET A 11 7.11 11.70 8.70
C MET A 11 7.68 12.51 7.52
N ILE A 12 7.57 13.85 7.55
CA ILE A 12 8.15 14.73 6.53
C ILE A 12 9.70 14.65 6.49
N LYS A 13 10.35 14.23 7.58
CA LYS A 13 11.81 14.15 7.66
C LYS A 13 12.38 12.84 7.10
N ILE A 14 11.54 11.87 6.74
CA ILE A 14 11.99 10.57 6.25
C ILE A 14 12.25 10.67 4.74
N PRO A 15 13.48 10.36 4.27
CA PRO A 15 13.79 10.37 2.84
C PRO A 15 12.91 9.37 2.07
N TRP A 16 12.53 9.74 0.85
CA TRP A 16 11.64 8.94 0.00
C TRP A 16 12.07 7.48 -0.22
N PRO A 17 13.37 7.12 -0.32
CA PRO A 17 13.76 5.72 -0.49
C PRO A 17 13.42 4.87 0.73
N TYR A 18 13.55 5.42 1.94
CA TYR A 18 13.20 4.71 3.17
C TYR A 18 11.69 4.57 3.31
N SER A 19 10.92 5.59 2.94
CA SER A 19 9.46 5.51 2.93
C SER A 19 8.95 4.36 2.04
N LEU A 20 9.57 4.16 0.87
CA LEU A 20 9.24 3.06 -0.04
C LEU A 20 9.54 1.67 0.53
N THR A 21 10.44 1.54 1.52
CA THR A 21 10.65 0.25 2.19
C THR A 21 9.41 -0.19 2.96
N ILE A 22 8.68 0.75 3.58
CA ILE A 22 7.45 0.44 4.32
C ILE A 22 6.38 -0.08 3.38
N SER A 23 6.14 0.63 2.28
CA SER A 23 5.17 0.17 1.28
C SER A 23 5.63 -1.13 0.62
N GLY A 24 6.90 -1.25 0.22
CA GLY A 24 7.48 -2.45 -0.35
C GLY A 24 7.29 -3.69 0.53
N LEU A 25 7.67 -3.60 1.81
CA LEU A 25 7.50 -4.69 2.77
C LEU A 25 6.03 -4.99 3.04
N SER A 26 5.16 -3.98 3.10
CA SER A 26 3.72 -4.19 3.33
C SER A 26 3.10 -5.05 2.23
N PHE A 27 3.39 -4.75 0.96
CA PHE A 27 2.86 -5.52 -0.17
C PHE A 27 3.57 -6.87 -0.30
N MET A 28 4.88 -6.96 -0.07
CA MET A 28 5.59 -8.24 -0.02
C MET A 28 4.92 -9.21 0.97
N LEU A 29 4.65 -8.76 2.21
CA LEU A 29 4.00 -9.58 3.24
C LEU A 29 2.55 -9.90 2.91
N PHE A 30 1.82 -8.98 2.30
CA PHE A 30 0.45 -9.20 1.85
C PHE A 30 0.37 -10.27 0.75
N PHE A 31 1.23 -10.18 -0.27
CA PHE A 31 1.28 -11.15 -1.34
C PHE A 31 1.84 -12.50 -0.90
N LEU A 32 2.80 -12.50 0.04
CA LEU A 32 3.27 -13.72 0.69
C LEU A 32 2.11 -14.45 1.39
N GLN A 33 1.28 -13.73 2.15
CA GLN A 33 0.08 -14.32 2.77
C GLN A 33 -0.90 -14.86 1.73
N THR A 34 -1.11 -14.12 0.64
CA THR A 34 -1.96 -14.58 -0.47
C THR A 34 -1.42 -15.89 -1.05
N GLY A 35 -0.11 -15.98 -1.29
CA GLY A 35 0.54 -17.20 -1.78
C GLY A 35 0.46 -18.36 -0.78
N LEU A 36 0.67 -18.11 0.52
CA LEU A 36 0.52 -19.13 1.56
C LEU A 36 -0.92 -19.67 1.64
N ASP A 37 -1.92 -18.80 1.50
CA ASP A 37 -3.33 -19.19 1.50
C ASP A 37 -3.67 -20.06 0.28
N LEU A 38 -3.10 -19.74 -0.90
CA LEU A 38 -3.24 -20.55 -2.11
C LEU A 38 -2.52 -21.90 -1.99
N LEU A 39 -1.30 -21.91 -1.45
CA LEU A 39 -0.51 -23.12 -1.21
C LEU A 39 -1.27 -24.09 -0.29
N ARG A 40 -1.86 -23.59 0.81
CA ARG A 40 -2.68 -24.40 1.71
C ARG A 40 -3.97 -24.92 1.08
N SER A 41 -4.50 -24.22 0.07
CA SER A 41 -5.65 -24.68 -0.70
C SER A 41 -5.31 -25.66 -1.82
N GLY A 42 -4.02 -25.98 -2.00
CA GLY A 42 -3.54 -26.86 -3.08
C GLY A 42 -3.55 -26.20 -4.47
N GLN A 43 -3.78 -24.89 -4.55
CA GLN A 43 -3.86 -24.15 -5.82
C GLN A 43 -2.50 -23.59 -6.26
N ALA A 44 -1.53 -23.48 -5.35
CA ALA A 44 -0.21 -22.91 -5.66
C ALA A 44 0.94 -23.83 -5.23
N THR A 45 2.11 -23.63 -5.84
CA THR A 45 3.36 -24.29 -5.44
C THR A 45 4.21 -23.37 -4.59
N THR A 46 5.20 -23.91 -3.87
CA THR A 46 6.17 -23.10 -3.10
C THR A 46 6.88 -22.06 -3.97
N GLY A 47 7.18 -22.40 -5.23
CA GLY A 47 7.77 -21.46 -6.19
C GLY A 47 6.84 -20.28 -6.49
N THR A 48 5.55 -20.54 -6.64
CA THR A 48 4.52 -19.50 -6.81
C THR A 48 4.48 -18.55 -5.61
N VAL A 49 4.59 -19.06 -4.38
CA VAL A 49 4.60 -18.23 -3.16
C VAL A 49 5.77 -17.25 -3.15
N VAL A 50 6.97 -17.71 -3.51
CA VAL A 50 8.16 -16.87 -3.60
C VAL A 50 7.99 -15.80 -4.69
N LEU A 51 7.48 -16.20 -5.85
CA LEU A 51 7.20 -15.28 -6.95
C LEU A 51 6.18 -14.20 -6.54
N MET A 52 5.11 -14.58 -5.85
CA MET A 52 4.10 -13.64 -5.34
C MET A 52 4.72 -12.65 -4.36
N ALA A 53 5.59 -13.10 -3.45
CA ALA A 53 6.29 -12.19 -2.53
C ALA A 53 7.18 -11.18 -3.28
N MET A 54 7.92 -11.64 -4.30
CA MET A 54 8.76 -10.77 -5.15
C MET A 54 7.94 -9.77 -5.97
N LEU A 55 6.83 -10.21 -6.55
CA LEU A 55 5.90 -9.33 -7.26
C LEU A 55 5.25 -8.33 -6.30
N GLY A 56 4.93 -8.74 -5.08
CA GLY A 56 4.44 -7.86 -4.03
C GLY A 56 5.45 -6.78 -3.65
N LEU A 57 6.73 -7.12 -3.53
CA LEU A 57 7.79 -6.15 -3.29
C LEU A 57 7.91 -5.13 -4.43
N LEU A 58 7.91 -5.60 -5.68
CA LEU A 58 7.94 -4.73 -6.86
C LEU A 58 6.71 -3.82 -6.92
N TYR A 59 5.53 -4.38 -6.62
CA TYR A 59 4.26 -3.65 -6.60
C TYR A 59 4.24 -2.58 -5.50
N GLY A 60 4.70 -2.93 -4.29
CA GLY A 60 4.76 -2.02 -3.14
C GLY A 60 5.83 -0.93 -3.25
N THR A 61 6.82 -1.09 -4.12
CA THR A 61 7.87 -0.09 -4.37
C THR A 61 7.56 0.70 -5.62
N ALA A 62 7.76 0.10 -6.80
CA ALA A 62 7.58 0.76 -8.09
C ALA A 62 6.11 1.12 -8.34
N GLY A 63 5.17 0.22 -8.03
CA GLY A 63 3.75 0.48 -8.23
C GLY A 63 3.23 1.66 -7.39
N ILE A 64 3.63 1.72 -6.12
CA ILE A 64 3.28 2.84 -5.23
C ILE A 64 3.95 4.14 -5.64
N ALA A 65 5.23 4.11 -6.04
CA ALA A 65 5.91 5.29 -6.57
C ALA A 65 5.21 5.83 -7.82
N LEU A 66 4.86 4.96 -8.77
CA LEU A 66 4.14 5.34 -9.99
C LEU A 66 2.75 5.91 -9.68
N LEU A 67 2.00 5.31 -8.75
CA LEU A 67 0.72 5.86 -8.30
C LEU A 67 0.88 7.25 -7.66
N ALA A 68 1.90 7.43 -6.81
CA ALA A 68 2.17 8.72 -6.18
C ALA A 68 2.49 9.80 -7.23
N VAL A 69 3.34 9.48 -8.22
CA VAL A 69 3.68 10.39 -9.33
C VAL A 69 2.47 10.71 -10.19
N MET A 70 1.65 9.71 -10.54
CA MET A 70 0.42 9.90 -11.30
C MET A 70 -0.53 10.86 -10.58
N VAL A 71 -0.75 10.64 -9.29
CA VAL A 71 -1.62 11.50 -8.47
C VAL A 71 -1.04 12.90 -8.34
N TRP A 72 0.27 13.03 -8.12
CA TRP A 72 0.97 14.32 -8.06
C TRP A 72 0.78 15.13 -9.35
N ALA A 73 0.95 14.49 -10.51
CA ALA A 73 0.74 15.11 -11.81
C ALA A 73 -0.73 15.53 -12.04
N LEU A 74 -1.69 14.65 -11.75
CA LEU A 74 -3.12 14.93 -11.95
C LEU A 74 -3.68 15.98 -10.98
N SER A 75 -3.11 16.06 -9.77
CA SER A 75 -3.55 17.02 -8.75
C SER A 75 -2.98 18.43 -8.93
N GLN A 76 -2.04 18.61 -9.87
CA GLN A 76 -1.29 19.85 -10.07
C GLN A 76 -0.58 20.30 -8.78
N ALA A 77 0.01 19.34 -8.06
CA ALA A 77 0.65 19.56 -6.76
C ALA A 77 1.82 20.56 -6.83
N GLU A 78 2.50 20.65 -7.96
CA GLU A 78 3.60 21.60 -8.21
C GLU A 78 3.16 23.06 -8.05
N GLN A 79 1.95 23.41 -8.53
CA GLN A 79 1.38 24.76 -8.37
C GLN A 79 1.13 25.13 -6.90
N ARG A 80 1.24 24.15 -5.99
CA ARG A 80 1.07 24.32 -4.55
C ARG A 80 2.36 24.17 -3.76
N GLY A 81 3.51 24.10 -4.44
CA GLY A 81 4.83 23.98 -3.79
C GLY A 81 5.05 22.63 -3.09
N LEU A 82 4.37 21.57 -3.54
CA LEU A 82 4.59 20.21 -3.05
C LEU A 82 5.43 19.42 -4.04
N ASP A 83 6.62 19.02 -3.60
CA ASP A 83 7.57 18.29 -4.43
C ASP A 83 7.16 16.83 -4.64
N MET A 84 7.64 16.24 -5.73
CA MET A 84 7.39 14.83 -6.08
C MET A 84 7.90 13.88 -4.98
N GLU A 85 9.05 14.17 -4.38
CA GLU A 85 9.61 13.35 -3.29
C GLU A 85 8.69 13.29 -2.07
N TRP A 86 8.08 14.44 -1.74
CA TRP A 86 7.10 14.51 -0.65
C TRP A 86 5.86 13.68 -0.95
N ALA A 87 5.37 13.70 -2.20
CA ALA A 87 4.23 12.90 -2.62
C ALA A 87 4.53 11.41 -2.50
N ILE A 88 5.70 10.95 -2.97
CA ILE A 88 6.14 9.55 -2.87
C ILE A 88 6.28 9.13 -1.41
N SER A 89 6.98 9.91 -0.58
CA SER A 89 7.14 9.63 0.85
C SER A 89 5.78 9.49 1.54
N THR A 90 4.89 10.46 1.36
CA THR A 90 3.61 10.49 2.08
C THR A 90 2.67 9.38 1.61
N PHE A 91 2.68 9.03 0.31
CA PHE A 91 1.94 7.87 -0.20
C PHE A 91 2.48 6.57 0.37
N ALA A 92 3.79 6.36 0.36
CA ALA A 92 4.42 5.14 0.84
C ALA A 92 4.21 4.93 2.35
N LEU A 93 4.35 6.00 3.15
CA LEU A 93 4.06 5.98 4.58
C LEU A 93 2.57 5.76 4.89
N GLY A 94 1.67 6.09 3.96
CA GLY A 94 0.24 5.77 4.07
C GLY A 94 -0.05 4.27 4.23
N TYR A 95 0.86 3.41 3.77
CA TYR A 95 0.77 1.94 3.92
C TYR A 95 1.35 1.41 5.24
N SER A 96 1.72 2.28 6.18
CA SER A 96 2.20 1.85 7.51
C SER A 96 1.18 0.98 8.23
N ALA A 97 -0.11 1.31 8.13
CA ALA A 97 -1.18 0.47 8.67
C ALA A 97 -1.20 -0.89 7.97
N THR A 98 -1.13 -0.91 6.64
CA THR A 98 -1.06 -2.14 5.83
C THR A 98 0.11 -3.03 6.26
N PHE A 99 1.28 -2.45 6.56
CA PHE A 99 2.43 -3.19 7.07
C PHE A 99 2.14 -3.87 8.42
N VAL A 100 1.56 -3.14 9.38
CA VAL A 100 1.20 -3.70 10.70
C VAL A 100 0.19 -4.84 10.54
N TYR A 101 -0.88 -4.63 9.76
CA TYR A 101 -1.87 -5.66 9.51
C TYR A 101 -1.26 -6.88 8.81
N ALA A 102 -0.42 -6.67 7.79
CA ALA A 102 0.23 -7.75 7.08
C ALA A 102 1.18 -8.55 7.98
N LEU A 103 1.93 -7.89 8.85
CA LEU A 103 2.82 -8.55 9.81
C LEU A 103 2.02 -9.39 10.81
N SER A 104 0.97 -8.82 11.41
CA SER A 104 0.07 -9.55 12.30
C SER A 104 -0.55 -10.74 11.56
N GLY A 105 -1.09 -10.52 10.37
CA GLY A 105 -1.68 -11.58 9.54
C GLY A 105 -0.71 -12.71 9.26
N LEU A 106 0.55 -12.42 8.95
CA LEU A 106 1.57 -13.46 8.75
C LEU A 106 1.82 -14.28 10.03
N ILE A 107 1.90 -13.63 11.19
CA ILE A 107 2.06 -14.32 12.48
C ILE A 107 0.88 -15.26 12.73
N PHE A 108 -0.36 -14.79 12.55
CA PHE A 108 -1.55 -15.62 12.72
C PHE A 108 -1.62 -16.75 11.69
N SER A 109 -1.23 -16.49 10.45
CA SER A 109 -1.16 -17.47 9.38
C SER A 109 -0.20 -18.61 9.74
N LEU A 110 1.00 -18.28 10.24
CA LEU A 110 2.01 -19.27 10.61
C LEU A 110 1.67 -20.01 11.91
N ALA A 111 1.10 -19.32 12.90
CA ALA A 111 0.77 -19.91 14.20
C ALA A 111 -0.49 -20.78 14.19
N PHE A 112 -1.52 -20.37 13.44
CA PHE A 112 -2.85 -21.01 13.46
C PHE A 112 -3.26 -21.63 12.12
N GLY A 113 -2.45 -21.48 11.07
CA GLY A 113 -2.76 -22.01 9.73
C GLY A 113 -3.93 -21.29 9.04
N TRP A 114 -4.34 -20.12 9.53
CA TRP A 114 -5.50 -19.40 9.01
C TRP A 114 -5.25 -18.76 7.66
N LYS A 115 -6.33 -18.60 6.88
CA LYS A 115 -6.32 -17.83 5.64
C LYS A 115 -6.40 -16.33 5.94
N THR A 116 -5.27 -15.66 6.01
CA THR A 116 -5.16 -14.28 6.54
C THR A 116 -5.09 -13.20 5.47
N ALA A 117 -4.89 -13.56 4.19
CA ALA A 117 -4.70 -12.58 3.13
C ALA A 117 -5.89 -11.62 3.00
N VAL A 118 -7.12 -12.14 3.08
CA VAL A 118 -8.33 -11.30 3.02
C VAL A 118 -8.54 -10.55 4.34
N ALA A 119 -8.49 -11.26 5.47
CA ALA A 119 -8.83 -10.69 6.78
C ALA A 119 -7.87 -9.60 7.23
N PHE A 120 -6.56 -9.77 7.01
CA PHE A 120 -5.53 -8.83 7.42
C PHE A 120 -4.99 -8.01 6.26
N GLY A 121 -4.72 -8.65 5.12
CA GLY A 121 -4.13 -7.97 3.97
C GLY A 121 -5.06 -6.93 3.32
N VAL A 122 -6.24 -7.35 2.87
CA VAL A 122 -7.22 -6.44 2.25
C VAL A 122 -7.69 -5.38 3.25
N THR A 123 -7.94 -5.77 4.51
CA THR A 123 -8.27 -4.81 5.59
C THR A 123 -7.17 -3.76 5.75
N GLY A 124 -5.91 -4.18 5.78
CA GLY A 124 -4.76 -3.27 5.85
C GLY A 124 -4.69 -2.31 4.67
N LEU A 125 -5.04 -2.76 3.46
CA LEU A 125 -5.11 -1.92 2.26
C LEU A 125 -6.25 -0.89 2.36
N LEU A 126 -7.43 -1.31 2.84
CA LEU A 126 -8.56 -0.42 3.07
C LEU A 126 -8.25 0.66 4.12
N TRP A 127 -7.48 0.31 5.16
CA TRP A 127 -7.00 1.28 6.15
C TRP A 127 -6.04 2.32 5.57
N ALA A 128 -5.30 1.99 4.52
CA ALA A 128 -4.44 2.95 3.82
C ALA A 128 -5.22 3.95 2.93
N LEU A 129 -6.52 3.71 2.65
CA LEU A 129 -7.33 4.64 1.87
C LEU A 129 -7.54 6.00 2.57
N ARG A 130 -7.65 6.00 3.90
CA ARG A 130 -7.83 7.24 4.67
C ARG A 130 -6.60 8.16 4.61
N PRO A 131 -5.37 7.71 4.93
CA PRO A 131 -4.20 8.57 4.81
C PRO A 131 -3.94 8.97 3.36
N THR A 132 -4.12 8.09 2.38
CA THR A 132 -3.96 8.45 0.96
C THR A 132 -4.95 9.53 0.53
N MET A 133 -6.23 9.45 0.92
CA MET A 133 -7.21 10.50 0.66
C MET A 133 -6.79 11.85 1.25
N PHE A 134 -6.23 11.87 2.46
CA PHE A 134 -5.75 13.10 3.07
C PHE A 134 -4.58 13.70 2.28
N THR A 135 -3.63 12.87 1.83
CA THR A 135 -2.51 13.30 1.00
C THR A 135 -2.99 13.86 -0.34
N ILE A 136 -3.94 13.19 -1.00
CA ILE A 136 -4.54 13.68 -2.26
C ILE A 136 -5.29 14.98 -2.04
N LYS A 137 -5.99 15.11 -0.92
CA LYS A 137 -6.68 16.35 -0.54
C LYS A 137 -5.71 17.50 -0.36
N GLN A 138 -4.57 17.26 0.29
CA GLN A 138 -3.51 18.26 0.44
C GLN A 138 -2.91 18.65 -0.91
N MET A 139 -2.63 17.69 -1.79
CA MET A 139 -2.09 17.95 -3.13
C MET A 139 -3.08 18.68 -4.05
N SER A 140 -4.36 18.32 -3.97
CA SER A 140 -5.44 18.90 -4.76
C SER A 140 -6.04 20.18 -4.14
N GLY A 141 -5.53 20.62 -2.98
CA GLY A 141 -5.90 21.83 -2.25
C GLY A 141 -7.37 21.83 -1.87
N ASP A 142 -7.72 20.83 -1.07
CA ASP A 142 -9.03 20.65 -0.47
C ASP A 142 -10.18 20.40 -1.45
N ARG A 143 -9.88 20.06 -2.72
CA ARG A 143 -10.86 19.57 -3.69
C ARG A 143 -11.35 18.17 -3.29
N VAL A 144 -12.38 18.13 -2.44
CA VAL A 144 -12.92 16.89 -1.85
C VAL A 144 -13.38 15.90 -2.93
N ALA A 145 -14.14 16.35 -3.93
CA ALA A 145 -14.65 15.47 -4.99
C ALA A 145 -13.53 14.80 -5.79
N PHE A 146 -12.49 15.57 -6.16
CA PHE A 146 -11.30 15.03 -6.83
C PHE A 146 -10.54 14.05 -5.94
N SER A 147 -10.42 14.37 -4.65
CA SER A 147 -9.71 13.52 -3.69
C SER A 147 -10.39 12.16 -3.52
N ILE A 148 -11.72 12.14 -3.41
CA ILE A 148 -12.49 10.90 -3.33
C ILE A 148 -12.30 10.09 -4.62
N ALA A 149 -12.49 10.71 -5.79
CA ALA A 149 -12.35 10.03 -7.08
C ALA A 149 -10.97 9.40 -7.25
N MET A 150 -9.90 10.14 -6.92
CA MET A 150 -8.54 9.64 -7.03
C MET A 150 -8.20 8.57 -5.98
N THR A 151 -8.66 8.70 -4.74
CA THR A 151 -8.49 7.62 -3.73
C THR A 151 -9.19 6.35 -4.18
N THR A 152 -10.41 6.45 -4.71
CA THR A 152 -11.15 5.31 -5.24
C THR A 152 -10.42 4.68 -6.41
N LEU A 153 -9.89 5.48 -7.34
CA LEU A 153 -9.10 5.00 -8.46
C LEU A 153 -7.83 4.27 -8.00
N CYS A 154 -7.07 4.86 -7.06
CA CYS A 154 -5.90 4.21 -6.47
C CYS A 154 -6.28 2.88 -5.80
N GLY A 155 -7.32 2.88 -4.95
CA GLY A 155 -7.80 1.67 -4.29
C GLY A 155 -8.23 0.59 -5.28
N ALA A 156 -8.93 0.96 -6.35
CA ALA A 156 -9.34 0.05 -7.41
C ALA A 156 -8.12 -0.55 -8.14
N ILE A 157 -7.13 0.27 -8.50
CA ILE A 157 -5.89 -0.21 -9.15
C ILE A 157 -5.17 -1.23 -8.25
N LEU A 158 -5.06 -0.95 -6.95
CA LEU A 158 -4.44 -1.83 -5.96
C LEU A 158 -5.16 -3.16 -5.80
N LEU A 159 -6.49 -3.11 -5.67
CA LEU A 159 -7.32 -4.31 -5.52
C LEU A 159 -7.37 -5.13 -6.81
N MET A 160 -7.39 -4.49 -7.98
CA MET A 160 -7.29 -5.18 -9.27
C MET A 160 -5.93 -5.85 -9.42
N GLY A 161 -4.84 -5.15 -9.06
CA GLY A 161 -3.50 -5.73 -9.06
C GLY A 161 -3.40 -6.98 -8.20
N TRP A 162 -3.96 -6.92 -6.98
CA TRP A 162 -4.06 -8.09 -6.10
C TRP A 162 -4.92 -9.22 -6.68
N ALA A 163 -6.11 -8.92 -7.20
CA ALA A 163 -7.01 -9.92 -7.76
C ALA A 163 -6.41 -10.63 -8.99
N LEU A 164 -5.71 -9.89 -9.85
CA LEU A 164 -5.03 -10.46 -11.02
C LEU A 164 -3.88 -11.38 -10.59
N LEU A 165 -3.03 -10.92 -9.68
CA LEU A 165 -1.91 -11.71 -9.15
C LEU A 165 -2.39 -12.95 -8.37
N GLY A 166 -3.53 -12.85 -7.68
CA GLY A 166 -4.17 -13.99 -7.04
C GLY A 166 -4.70 -15.03 -8.04
N LYS A 167 -5.05 -14.63 -9.27
CA LYS A 167 -5.44 -15.55 -10.36
C LYS A 167 -4.25 -16.17 -11.08
N PHE A 168 -3.15 -15.45 -11.28
CA PHE A 168 -1.94 -16.00 -11.92
C PHE A 168 -1.19 -17.01 -11.04
N GLY A 169 -1.48 -17.04 -9.74
CA GLY A 169 -0.90 -18.01 -8.80
C GLY A 169 -1.65 -19.33 -8.66
N GLY A 170 -2.76 -19.53 -9.38
CA GLY A 170 -3.61 -20.72 -9.36
C GLY A 170 -3.64 -21.49 -10.67
#